data_AF-A0A1A8PP56-F1
#
_entry.id   AF-A0A1A8PP56-F1
#
_cell.length_a   1.000
_cell.length_b   1.000
_cell.length_c   1.000
_cell.angle_alpha   90.00
_cell.angle_beta   90.00
_cell.angle_gamma   90.00
#
_symmetry.space_group_name_H-M   'P 1'
#
loop_
_entity.id
_entity.type
_entity.pdbx_description
1 polymer ?
#
loop_
_entity_poly.entity_id
_entity_poly.type
_entity_poly.pdbx_seq_one_letter_code
_entity_poly.pdbx_strand_id
1 'polypeptide(L)' 'MVEWTDAERSAITSLWGKIDVGEIGPQALIRLLIVYPWTQRHFGAFGNLSTNAAIVGNPKVANH' A
#
# COMPACT_ATOMS: atom_id res chain seq x y z
N MET A 1 -18.20 -4.91 -17.92
CA MET A 1 -17.65 -3.63 -17.41
C MET A 1 -18.69 -3.06 -16.47
N VAL A 2 -18.32 -2.48 -15.32
CA VAL A 2 -19.32 -1.88 -14.41
C VAL A 2 -19.66 -0.47 -14.91
N GLU A 3 -20.92 -0.07 -14.84
CA GLU A 3 -21.37 1.27 -15.18
C GLU A 3 -21.19 2.20 -13.98
N TRP A 4 -20.54 3.35 -14.19
CA TRP A 4 -20.35 4.36 -13.16
C TRP A 4 -21.23 5.58 -13.45
N THR A 5 -21.84 6.11 -12.41
CA THR A 5 -22.48 7.43 -12.42
C THR A 5 -21.43 8.54 -12.41
N ASP A 6 -21.82 9.74 -12.82
CA ASP A 6 -20.93 10.91 -12.76
C ASP A 6 -20.56 11.30 -11.33
N ALA A 7 -21.48 11.07 -10.39
CA ALA A 7 -21.24 11.28 -8.97
C ALA A 7 -20.13 10.35 -8.43
N GLU A 8 -20.16 9.06 -8.79
CA GLU A 8 -19.11 8.11 -8.38
C GLU A 8 -17.75 8.45 -8.99
N ARG A 9 -17.72 8.78 -10.29
CA ARG A 9 -16.48 9.22 -10.96
C ARG A 9 -15.88 10.45 -10.29
N SER A 10 -16.72 11.45 -10.00
CA SER A 10 -16.31 12.68 -9.32
C SER A 10 -15.80 12.42 -7.90
N ALA A 11 -16.44 11.53 -7.14
CA ALA A 11 -16.00 11.16 -5.81
C ALA A 11 -14.61 10.49 -5.82
N ILE A 12 -14.38 9.55 -6.74
CA ILE A 12 -13.10 8.84 -6.88
C ILE A 12 -11.98 9.80 -7.26
N THR A 13 -12.18 10.63 -8.28
CA THR A 13 -11.13 11.56 -8.74
C THR A 13 -10.83 12.65 -7.71
N SER A 14 -11.85 13.16 -7.02
CA SER A 14 -11.69 14.16 -5.96
C SER A 14 -10.96 13.61 -4.74
N LEU A 15 -11.18 12.34 -4.39
CA LEU A 15 -10.44 11.69 -3.32
C LEU A 15 -8.99 11.42 -3.75
N TRP A 16 -8.80 10.87 -4.95
CA TRP A 16 -7.48 10.57 -5.50
C TRP A 16 -6.58 11.80 -5.55
N GLY A 17 -7.12 12.95 -5.96
CA GLY A 17 -6.37 14.22 -6.00
C GLY A 17 -5.88 14.74 -4.65
N LYS A 18 -6.33 14.15 -3.53
CA LYS A 18 -5.91 14.51 -2.17
C LYS A 18 -4.93 13.50 -1.56
N ILE A 19 -4.69 12.38 -2.23
CA ILE A 19 -3.82 11.32 -1.73
C ILE A 19 -2.37 11.64 -2.13
N ASP A 20 -1.48 11.73 -1.13
CA ASP A 20 -0.05 11.64 -1.38
C ASP A 20 0.35 10.17 -1.52
N VAL A 21 0.69 9.76 -2.75
CA VAL A 21 1.08 8.38 -3.07
C VAL A 21 2.39 7.99 -2.37
N GLY A 22 3.32 8.94 -2.21
CA GLY A 22 4.60 8.72 -1.55
C GLY A 22 4.45 8.49 -0.04
N GLU A 23 3.35 8.95 0.55
CA GLU A 23 2.99 8.68 1.94
C GLU A 23 2.11 7.43 2.08
N ILE A 24 0.99 7.39 1.35
CA ILE A 24 -0.06 6.37 1.53
C ILE A 24 0.35 5.02 0.97
N GLY A 25 1.14 4.98 -0.11
CA GLY A 25 1.65 3.74 -0.71
C GLY A 25 2.44 2.88 0.28
N PRO A 26 3.55 3.40 0.85
CA PRO A 26 4.32 2.70 1.88
C PRO A 26 3.48 2.31 3.08
N GLN A 27 2.62 3.21 3.58
CA GLN A 27 1.78 2.93 4.75
C GLN A 27 0.81 1.77 4.52
N ALA A 28 0.21 1.68 3.32
CA ALA A 28 -0.70 0.60 2.98
C ALA A 28 0.03 -0.74 2.93
N LEU A 29 1.19 -0.81 2.27
CA LEU A 29 1.94 -2.05 2.16
C LEU A 29 2.56 -2.50 3.50
N ILE A 30 3.09 -1.56 4.30
CA ILE A 30 3.57 -1.84 5.65
C ILE A 30 2.45 -2.48 6.49
N ARG A 31 1.23 -1.89 6.48
CA ARG A 31 0.09 -2.43 7.22
C ARG A 31 -0.30 -3.83 6.72
N LEU A 32 -0.29 -4.08 5.42
CA LEU A 32 -0.54 -5.41 4.85
C LEU A 32 0.43 -6.45 5.42
N LEU A 33 1.73 -6.16 5.39
CA LEU A 33 2.78 -7.09 5.82
C LEU A 33 2.79 -7.34 7.34
N ILE A 34 2.33 -6.38 8.14
CA ILE A 34 2.23 -6.52 9.61
C ILE A 34 0.93 -7.21 10.02
N VAL A 35 -0.22 -6.74 9.54
CA VAL A 35 -1.54 -7.23 9.94
C VAL A 35 -1.83 -8.60 9.34
N TYR A 36 -1.27 -8.89 8.17
CA TYR A 36 -1.44 -10.15 7.45
C TYR A 36 -0.08 -10.79 7.11
N PRO A 37 0.65 -11.34 8.11
CA PRO A 37 2.04 -11.77 7.93
C PRO A 37 2.25 -12.83 6.84
N TRP A 38 1.25 -13.65 6.52
CA TRP A 38 1.35 -14.65 5.45
C TRP A 38 1.62 -14.02 4.08
N THR A 39 1.30 -12.74 3.89
CA THR A 39 1.53 -12.01 2.64
C THR A 39 3.02 -11.78 2.38
N GLN A 40 3.86 -11.77 3.42
CA GLN A 40 5.32 -11.61 3.32
C GLN A 40 5.96 -12.67 2.40
N ARG A 41 5.34 -13.85 2.25
CA ARG A 41 5.82 -14.92 1.34
C ARG A 41 5.97 -14.48 -0.11
N HIS A 42 5.22 -13.46 -0.54
CA HIS A 42 5.28 -12.93 -1.90
C HIS A 42 6.40 -11.91 -2.09
N PHE A 43 7.01 -11.44 -1.00
CA PHE A 43 7.99 -10.34 -0.99
C PHE A 43 9.39 -10.78 -0.55
N GLY A 44 9.77 -12.04 -0.81
CA GLY A 44 11.10 -12.57 -0.44
C GLY A 44 12.28 -11.74 -0.98
N ALA A 45 12.12 -11.09 -2.13
CA ALA A 45 13.13 -10.22 -2.73
C ALA A 45 13.36 -8.90 -1.95
N PHE A 46 12.50 -8.58 -0.98
CA PHE A 46 12.62 -7.37 -0.17
C PHE A 46 13.62 -7.54 0.99
N GLY A 47 14.07 -8.77 1.25
CA GLY A 47 15.03 -9.05 2.31
C GLY A 47 14.36 -9.17 3.67
N ASN A 48 14.84 -8.43 4.67
CA ASN A 48 14.37 -8.59 6.04
C ASN A 48 12.96 -8.02 6.23
N LEU A 49 12.00 -8.90 6.55
CA LEU A 49 10.61 -8.57 6.92
C LEU A 49 10.20 -9.22 8.26
N SER A 50 11.17 -9.68 9.05
CA SER A 50 10.93 -10.51 10.23
C SER A 50 10.31 -9.79 11.44
N THR A 51 10.35 -8.45 11.47
CA THR A 51 9.83 -7.64 12.56
C THR A 51 9.13 -6.39 12.01
N ASN A 52 8.24 -5.80 12.82
CA ASN A 52 7.54 -4.56 12.42
C ASN A 52 8.52 -3.42 12.09
N ALA A 53 9.59 -3.26 12.88
CA ALA A 53 10.61 -2.25 12.62
C ALA A 53 11.37 -2.52 11.31
N ALA A 54 11.68 -3.80 11.03
CA ALA A 54 12.31 -4.18 9.77
C ALA A 54 11.40 -3.88 8.56
N ILE A 55 10.10 -4.16 8.66
CA ILE A 55 9.13 -3.86 7.60
C ILE A 55 9.01 -2.35 7.37
N VAL A 56 8.84 -1.56 8.45
CA VAL A 56 8.69 -0.10 8.38
C VAL A 56 9.95 0.58 7.81
N GLY A 57 11.13 0.10 8.18
CA GLY A 57 12.40 0.64 7.71
C GLY A 57 12.88 0.12 6.35
N ASN A 58 12.14 -0.77 5.68
CA ASN A 58 12.59 -1.41 4.45
C ASN A 58 12.36 -0.50 3.22
N PRO A 59 13.41 -0.02 2.54
CA PRO A 59 13.26 0.87 1.38
C PRO A 59 12.56 0.19 0.19
N LYS A 60 12.65 -1.14 0.07
CA LYS A 60 11.94 -1.89 -0.98
C LYS A 60 10.45 -2.01 -0.70
N VAL A 61 10.04 -2.02 0.57
CA VAL A 61 8.62 -1.93 0.96
C VAL A 61 8.08 -0.54 0.64
N ALA A 62 8.85 0.52 0.91
CA ALA A 62 8.42 1.88 0.61
C ALA A 62 8.31 2.17 -0.91
N ASN A 63 9.12 1.51 -1.74
CA ASN A 63 9.19 1.79 -3.18
C ASN A 63 8.31 0.87 -4.06
N HIS A 64 7.67 -0.15 -3.51
CA HIS A 64 6.83 -1.08 -4.28
C HIS A 64 5.45 -0.49 -4.56
#